data_AF-A0A5C8VI04-F1
#
_entry.id   AF-A0A5C8VI04-F1
#
_cell.length_a   1.000
_cell.length_b   1.000
_cell.length_c   1.000
_cell.angle_alpha   90.00
_cell.angle_beta   90.00
_cell.angle_gamma   90.00
#
_symmetry.space_group_name_H-M   'P 1'
#
loop_
_entity.id
_entity.type
_entity.pdbx_description
1 polymer ?
#
loop_
_entity_poly.entity_id
_entity_poly.type
_entity_poly.pdbx_seq_one_letter_code
_entity_poly.pdbx_strand_id
1 'polypeptide(L)' 'MSDQWRPIATAPKDGSAFLGFLPQFGHFAAETRIQRCVWTGWGGGCWDCQFEKGGRGPTHWMPMPAPPPPPSPPQEP' A
#
# COMPACT_ATOMS: atom_id res chain seq x y z
N MET A 1 -16.81 -6.76 -1.56
CA MET A 1 -16.66 -5.65 -0.60
C MET A 1 -15.86 -4.57 -1.30
N SER A 2 -16.28 -3.31 -1.25
CA SER A 2 -15.63 -2.25 -2.03
C SER A 2 -14.25 -1.96 -1.44
N ASP A 3 -13.18 -2.31 -2.15
CA ASP A 3 -11.80 -1.98 -1.83
C ASP A 3 -11.56 -0.47 -2.00
N GLN A 4 -12.07 0.32 -1.06
CA GLN A 4 -11.91 1.77 -1.05
C GLN A 4 -10.69 2.19 -0.23
N TRP A 5 -10.08 3.29 -0.64
CA TRP A 5 -9.02 3.95 0.10
C TRP A 5 -9.52 4.42 1.49
N ARG A 6 -8.72 4.15 2.51
CA ARG A 6 -8.99 4.49 3.92
C ARG A 6 -7.86 5.32 4.51
N PRO A 7 -8.11 6.14 5.54
CA PRO A 7 -7.05 6.89 6.23
C PRO A 7 -5.99 5.97 6.84
N ILE A 8 -4.70 6.32 6.74
CA ILE A 8 -3.58 5.49 7.21
C ILE A 8 -3.67 5.12 8.70
N ALA A 9 -4.31 5.95 9.53
CA ALA A 9 -4.49 5.66 10.96
C ALA A 9 -5.27 4.36 11.23
N THR A 10 -6.02 3.87 10.24
CA THR A 10 -6.82 2.64 10.32
C THR A 10 -6.12 1.42 9.71
N ALA A 11 -4.91 1.59 9.18
CA ALA A 11 -4.16 0.51 8.56
C ALA A 11 -3.71 -0.54 9.59
N PRO A 12 -3.60 -1.81 9.18
CA PRO A 12 -3.17 -2.89 10.06
C PRO A 12 -1.73 -2.65 10.52
N LYS A 13 -1.50 -2.83 11.83
CA LYS A 13 -0.17 -2.73 12.46
C LYS A 13 0.38 -4.09 12.88
N ASP A 14 -0.18 -5.16 12.33
CA ASP A 14 0.15 -6.55 12.62
C ASP A 14 1.24 -7.13 11.69
N GLY A 15 1.80 -6.30 10.80
CA GLY A 15 2.77 -6.73 9.80
C GLY A 15 2.17 -7.19 8.47
N SER A 16 0.84 -7.12 8.30
CA SER A 16 0.19 -7.36 7.01
C SER A 16 0.54 -6.27 6.00
N ALA A 17 0.83 -6.66 4.76
CA ALA A 17 1.12 -5.74 3.68
C ALA A 17 -0.16 -5.14 3.06
N PHE A 18 -0.08 -3.89 2.62
CA PHE A 18 -1.18 -3.18 1.95
C PHE A 18 -0.64 -2.24 0.85
N LEU A 19 -1.54 -1.68 0.04
CA LEU A 19 -1.21 -0.61 -0.89
C LEU A 19 -1.36 0.75 -0.19
N GLY A 20 -0.28 1.52 -0.10
CA GLY A 20 -0.25 2.86 0.48
C GLY A 20 -0.13 3.95 -0.58
N PHE A 21 -0.82 5.07 -0.38
CA PHE A 21 -0.70 6.28 -1.18
C PHE A 21 0.25 7.27 -0.52
N LEU A 22 1.27 7.70 -1.25
CA LEU A 22 2.32 8.62 -0.81
C LEU A 22 2.21 9.90 -1.64
N PRO A 23 1.70 11.00 -1.07
CA PRO A 23 1.48 12.25 -1.81
C PRO A 23 2.78 12.98 -2.17
N GLN A 24 3.88 12.67 -1.47
CA GLN A 24 5.19 13.24 -1.72
C GLN A 24 6.27 12.20 -1.43
N PHE A 25 6.89 11.66 -2.48
CA PHE A 25 7.98 10.70 -2.36
C PHE A 25 9.34 11.42 -2.46
N GLY A 26 10.15 11.33 -1.41
CA GLY A 26 11.48 11.94 -1.36
C GLY A 26 11.49 13.48 -1.51
N HIS A 27 12.58 14.02 -2.07
CA HIS A 27 12.75 15.47 -2.26
C HIS A 27 12.04 16.03 -3.52
N PHE A 28 11.44 15.17 -4.33
CA PHE A 28 10.75 15.56 -5.55
C PHE A 28 9.30 15.91 -5.20
N ALA A 29 9.04 17.20 -4.98
CA ALA A 29 7.75 17.71 -4.51
C ALA A 29 6.54 17.39 -5.42
N ALA A 30 6.77 16.93 -6.65
CA ALA A 30 5.72 16.58 -7.61
C ALA A 30 5.48 15.06 -7.75
N GLU A 31 6.25 14.21 -7.06
CA GLU A 31 6.09 12.76 -7.22
C GLU A 31 5.11 12.18 -6.21
N THR A 32 4.00 11.66 -6.73
CA THR A 32 3.00 10.87 -6.00
C THR A 32 3.16 9.39 -6.36
N ARG A 33 3.08 8.50 -5.38
CA ARG A 33 3.19 7.04 -5.59
C ARG A 33 2.10 6.23 -4.90
N ILE A 34 1.81 5.06 -5.48
CA ILE A 34 1.13 3.96 -4.80
C ILE A 34 2.16 2.84 -4.64
N GLN A 35 2.42 2.39 -3.41
CA GLN A 35 3.43 1.38 -3.12
C GLN A 35 2.95 0.36 -2.09
N ARG A 36 3.61 -0.80 -2.06
CA ARG A 36 3.42 -1.77 -0.99
C ARG A 36 4.02 -1.23 0.31
N CYS A 37 3.23 -1.23 1.38
CA CYS A 37 3.65 -0.78 2.70
C CYS A 37 3.37 -1.85 3.76
N VAL A 38 4.13 -1.82 4.84
CA VAL A 38 3.97 -2.68 6.02
C VAL A 38 4.27 -1.89 7.30
N TRP A 39 3.60 -2.22 8.41
CA TRP A 39 3.99 -1.70 9.71
C TRP A 39 5.23 -2.43 10.22
N THR A 40 6.24 -1.68 10.63
CA THR A 40 7.39 -2.23 11.34
C THR A 40 7.34 -1.77 12.79
N GLY A 41 7.69 -2.65 13.72
CA GLY A 41 7.82 -2.31 15.14
C GLY A 41 9.11 -1.52 15.46
N TRP A 42 9.87 -1.11 14.46
CA TRP A 42 11.17 -0.48 14.64
C TRP A 42 11.02 0.96 15.16
N GLY A 43 11.89 1.39 16.08
CA GLY A 43 11.91 2.77 16.59
C GLY A 43 10.62 3.27 17.27
N GLY A 44 9.79 2.36 17.81
CA GLY A 44 8.47 2.72 18.38
C GLY A 44 7.31 2.64 17.39
N GLY A 45 7.58 2.24 16.14
CA GLY A 45 6.57 1.94 15.13
C GLY A 45 6.62 2.89 13.94
N CYS A 46 6.90 2.37 12.75
CA CYS A 46 6.85 3.15 11.52
C CYS A 46 6.35 2.33 10.32
N TRP A 47 5.82 3.03 9.32
CA TRP A 47 5.48 2.43 8.03
C TRP A 47 6.74 2.27 7.18
N ASP A 48 7.02 1.05 6.75
CA ASP A 48 8.00 0.77 5.71
C ASP A 48 7.24 0.61 4.38
N CYS A 49 7.39 1.60 3.50
CA CYS A 49 6.96 1.54 2.11
C CYS A 49 8.23 1.50 1.28
N GLN A 50 8.49 0.39 0.59
CA GLN A 50 9.77 0.13 -0.09
C GLN A 50 10.32 1.38 -0.80
N PHE A 51 11.62 1.65 -0.60
CA PHE A 51 12.38 2.78 -1.15
C PHE A 51 12.24 4.14 -0.43
N GLU A 52 11.50 4.23 0.66
CA GLU A 52 11.45 5.43 1.50
C GLU A 52 12.72 5.58 2.37
N LYS A 53 13.67 6.42 1.94
CA LYS A 53 14.63 7.05 2.86
C LYS A 53 14.16 8.48 3.15
N GLY A 54 13.39 8.64 4.22
CA GLY A 54 13.12 9.95 4.84
C GLY A 54 11.91 10.75 4.34
N GLY A 55 10.93 10.13 3.66
CA GLY A 55 9.70 10.82 3.26
C GLY A 55 8.60 10.80 4.32
N ARG A 56 7.55 11.60 4.06
CA ARG A 56 6.32 11.61 4.84
C ARG A 56 5.56 10.34 4.44
N GLY A 57 5.47 9.36 5.34
CA GLY A 57 4.85 8.06 5.08
C GLY A 57 3.42 8.12 4.50
N PRO A 58 2.83 6.97 4.17
CA PRO A 58 1.57 6.90 3.42
C PRO A 58 0.45 7.64 4.17
N THR A 59 -0.44 8.30 3.43
CA THR A 59 -1.60 9.01 4.00
C THR A 59 -2.90 8.21 3.92
N HIS A 60 -2.99 7.34 2.91
CA HIS A 60 -4.15 6.47 2.69
C HIS A 60 -3.69 5.06 2.36
N TRP A 61 -4.54 4.09 2.63
CA TRP A 61 -4.28 2.69 2.34
C TRP A 61 -5.50 1.98 1.76
N MET A 62 -5.27 0.91 1.03
CA MET A 62 -6.28 -0.08 0.67
C MET A 62 -5.69 -1.48 0.86
N PRO A 63 -6.52 -2.50 1.18
CA PRO A 63 -6.02 -3.86 1.30
C PRO A 63 -5.42 -4.32 -0.04
N MET A 64 -4.54 -5.32 -0.01
CA MET A 64 -4.05 -5.92 -1.25
C MET A 64 -5.24 -6.53 -1.99
N PRO A 65 -5.52 -6.13 -3.25
CA PRO A 65 -6.60 -6.72 -4.00
C PRO A 65 -6.32 -8.22 -4.18
N ALA A 66 -7.38 -9.03 -4.18
CA ALA A 66 -7.25 -10.43 -4.55
C ALA A 66 -6.67 -10.53 -5.97
N PRO A 67 -5.83 -11.54 -6.26
CA PRO A 67 -5.39 -11.78 -7.62
C PRO A 67 -6.61 -11.98 -8.52
N PRO A 68 -6.53 -11.58 -9.81
CA PRO A 68 -7.61 -11.86 -10.74
C PRO A 68 -7.84 -13.38 -10.81
N PRO A 69 -9.08 -13.82 -11.07
CA PRO A 69 -9.34 -15.23 -11.32
C PRO A 69 -8.49 -15.71 -12.51
N PRO A 70 -8.14 -17.01 -12.56
CA PRO A 70 -7.49 -17.57 -13.73
C PRO A 70 -8.37 -17.35 -14.97
N PRO A 71 -7.77 -17.24 -16.17
CA PRO A 71 -8.55 -17.15 -17.40
C PRO A 71 -9.49 -18.35 -17.50
N SER A 72 -10.73 -18.12 -17.94
CA SER A 72 -11.66 -19.21 -18.22
C SER A 72 -11.02 -20.17 -19.22
N PRO A 73 -11.22 -21.50 -19.08
CA PRO A 73 -10.80 -22.43 -20.11
C PRO A 73 -11.36 -22.00 -21.47
N PRO A 74 -10.65 -22.24 -22.58
CA PRO A 74 -11.21 -22.02 -23.91
C PRO A 74 -12.57 -22.71 -24.01
N GLN A 75 -13.62 -21.97 -24.37
CA GLN A 75 -14.90 -22.60 -24.69
C GLN A 75 -14.69 -23.40 -25.98
N GLU A 76 -14.80 -24.73 -25.88
CA GLU A 76 -14.84 -25.61 -27.05
C GLU A 76 -16.10 -25.27 -27.88
N PRO A 77 -15.98 -25.15 -29.22
CA PRO A 77 -17.10 -24.79 -30.09
C PRO A 77 -18.24 -25.81 -30.10
#